data_AF-R7QFV8-F1
#
_entry.id   AF-R7QFV8-F1
#
_cell.length_a   1.000
_cell.length_b   1.000
_cell.length_c   1.000
_cell.angle_alpha   90.00
_cell.angle_beta   90.00
_cell.angle_gamma   90.00
#
_symmetry.space_group_name_H-M   'P 1'
#
loop_
_entity.id
_entity.type
_entity.pdbx_description
1 polymer ?
#
loop_
_entity_poly.entity_id
_entity_poly.type
_entity_poly.pdbx_seq_one_letter_code
_entity_poly.pdbx_strand_id
1 'polypeptide(L)'
;MNRQAHSELAFRYSCFESGSHTCDIEEKQGCGTDTLLYQAKVEIPKCYPDGDYVLSWAWFGGLSMGSSLFGDYYSCSFVQIQGGEKKDKCEPRFQPGENTRKPDSCYSSVGAVGICEKEPCLGRKGKAIKPSAFLKPQTSLPIQKWIDYANSLKDQERGESKGVAALSEKSGPHKGSMSRNVTLIPSPSPLPSHRIAPSPTPIKRLEDVPVKILGLRMVNTDNSEVMAEEFMMPIFVNPDISNFTFVALTSGKIRFVTFYVNKSFVRREGMEPYACWGDTRGKFKPWPIPVFGTVEVRVEARGKNGSGDTRTFTIRLVKLQEQQEAF
;
A
#
# COMPACT_ATOMS: atom_id res chain seq x y z
N MET A 1 2.55 -1.73 -0.79
CA MET A 1 1.54 -0.85 -1.41
C MET A 1 0.72 -1.65 -2.39
N ASN A 2 -0.61 -1.57 -2.34
CA ASN A 2 -1.50 -2.42 -3.14
C ASN A 2 -1.63 -1.91 -4.61
N ARG A 3 -0.86 -2.52 -5.53
CA ARG A 3 -0.92 -2.28 -6.99
C ARG A 3 -2.33 -2.45 -7.55
N GLN A 4 -3.04 -3.49 -7.10
CA GLN A 4 -4.37 -3.80 -7.60
C GLN A 4 -5.35 -2.68 -7.24
N ALA A 5 -5.28 -2.14 -6.02
CA ALA A 5 -6.05 -0.97 -5.63
C ALA A 5 -5.74 0.24 -6.51
N HIS A 6 -4.46 0.54 -6.79
CA HIS A 6 -4.10 1.61 -7.74
C HIS A 6 -4.61 1.36 -9.15
N SER A 7 -4.70 0.11 -9.61
CA SER A 7 -5.19 -0.21 -10.95
C SER A 7 -6.73 -0.18 -11.03
N GLU A 8 -7.43 -0.60 -9.98
CA GLU A 8 -8.88 -0.80 -9.98
C GLU A 8 -9.65 0.44 -9.50
N LEU A 9 -9.05 1.25 -8.62
CA LEU A 9 -9.67 2.44 -8.03
C LEU A 9 -9.16 3.74 -8.63
N ALA A 10 -8.24 3.69 -9.59
CA ALA A 10 -7.79 4.88 -10.29
C ALA A 10 -8.95 5.50 -11.09
N PHE A 11 -9.38 6.67 -10.63
CA PHE A 11 -10.39 7.48 -11.31
C PHE A 11 -9.80 8.52 -12.25
N ARG A 12 -8.49 8.75 -12.17
CA ARG A 12 -7.79 9.74 -12.99
C ARG A 12 -6.41 9.23 -13.41
N TYR A 13 -6.09 9.48 -14.68
CA TYR A 13 -4.78 9.26 -15.26
C TYR A 13 -4.32 10.56 -15.92
N SER A 14 -3.04 10.92 -15.77
CA SER A 14 -2.45 12.11 -16.38
C SER A 14 -1.01 11.85 -16.81
N CYS A 15 -0.49 12.69 -17.72
CA CYS A 15 0.91 12.59 -18.11
C CYS A 15 1.79 13.37 -17.14
N PHE A 16 2.94 12.79 -16.81
CA PHE A 16 3.90 13.41 -15.90
C PHE A 16 4.42 14.75 -16.42
N GLU A 17 4.51 14.94 -17.74
CA GLU A 17 4.92 16.22 -18.35
C GLU A 17 3.92 17.36 -18.14
N SER A 18 2.70 17.07 -17.67
CA SER A 18 1.66 18.08 -17.51
C SER A 18 1.78 18.86 -16.22
N GLY A 19 1.38 20.14 -16.28
CA GLY A 19 1.37 21.02 -15.11
C GLY A 19 2.75 21.21 -14.49
N SER A 20 3.81 21.16 -15.30
CA SER A 20 5.15 21.51 -14.85
C SER A 20 5.19 22.96 -14.36
N HIS A 21 5.86 23.17 -13.24
CA HIS A 21 6.01 24.47 -12.62
C HIS A 21 7.46 24.60 -12.16
N THR A 22 8.15 25.62 -12.68
CA THR A 22 9.51 25.93 -12.27
C THR A 22 9.47 26.49 -10.86
N CYS A 23 10.25 25.88 -9.98
CA CYS A 23 10.37 26.31 -8.60
C CYS A 23 11.23 27.57 -8.53
N ASP A 24 10.70 28.64 -7.94
CA ASP A 24 11.53 29.76 -7.52
C ASP A 24 12.30 29.35 -6.26
N ILE A 25 13.62 29.49 -6.30
CA ILE A 25 14.54 29.09 -5.23
C ILE A 25 14.34 29.96 -3.99
N GLU A 26 13.73 31.14 -4.16
CA GLU A 26 13.42 32.09 -3.09
C GLU A 26 12.11 31.75 -2.36
N GLU A 27 11.10 31.23 -3.06
CA GLU A 27 9.84 30.73 -2.47
C GLU A 27 9.94 29.23 -2.11
N LYS A 28 10.63 28.95 -1.00
CA LYS A 28 10.88 27.57 -0.49
C LYS A 28 9.64 26.74 -0.11
N GLN A 29 8.42 27.24 -0.28
CA GLN A 29 7.21 26.50 0.09
C GLN A 29 6.81 25.51 -1.02
N GLY A 30 7.07 24.22 -0.79
CA GLY A 30 6.51 23.12 -1.58
C GLY A 30 7.49 22.40 -2.52
N CYS A 31 8.57 23.05 -2.95
CA CYS A 31 9.54 22.49 -3.90
C CYS A 31 10.68 21.67 -3.29
N GLY A 32 10.92 21.76 -1.98
CA GLY A 32 12.06 21.10 -1.36
C GLY A 32 13.39 21.53 -2.00
N THR A 33 14.14 20.56 -2.55
CA THR A 33 15.40 20.80 -3.29
C THR A 33 15.22 20.73 -4.81
N ASP A 34 14.01 20.49 -5.30
CA ASP A 34 13.74 20.34 -6.72
C ASP A 34 13.62 21.70 -7.40
N THR A 35 14.17 21.81 -8.61
CA THR A 35 14.03 23.01 -9.47
C THR A 35 12.76 22.99 -10.32
N LEU A 36 12.06 21.85 -10.33
CA LEU A 36 10.88 21.60 -11.12
C LEU A 36 9.90 20.73 -10.32
N LEU A 37 8.67 21.20 -10.16
CA LEU A 37 7.57 20.42 -9.60
C LEU A 37 6.51 20.15 -10.67
N TYR A 38 5.70 19.12 -10.44
CA TYR A 38 4.54 18.82 -11.27
C TYR A 38 3.29 18.90 -10.42
N GLN A 39 2.30 19.64 -10.92
CA GLN A 39 1.03 19.84 -10.24
C GLN A 39 -0.13 19.41 -11.13
N ALA A 40 -1.14 18.78 -10.51
CA ALA A 40 -2.37 18.41 -11.17
C ALA A 40 -3.57 18.79 -10.29
N LYS A 41 -4.51 19.54 -10.86
CA LYS A 41 -5.81 19.78 -10.22
C LYS A 41 -6.68 18.54 -10.35
N VAL A 42 -6.96 17.86 -9.25
CA VAL A 42 -7.79 16.64 -9.22
C VAL A 42 -9.22 17.00 -8.85
N GLU A 43 -10.17 16.67 -9.72
CA GLU A 43 -11.61 16.73 -9.40
C GLU A 43 -12.01 15.40 -8.76
N ILE A 44 -12.47 15.44 -7.51
CA ILE A 44 -12.96 14.27 -6.81
C ILE A 44 -14.26 13.81 -7.48
N PRO A 45 -14.39 12.53 -7.90
CA PRO A 45 -15.58 12.08 -8.57
C PRO A 45 -16.82 12.13 -7.67
N LYS A 46 -17.94 12.58 -8.22
CA LYS A 46 -19.22 12.78 -7.51
C LYS A 46 -19.89 11.51 -6.96
N CYS A 47 -19.37 10.33 -7.27
CA CYS A 47 -19.88 9.06 -6.72
C CYS A 47 -19.22 8.66 -5.41
N TYR A 48 -18.18 9.37 -4.96
CA TYR A 48 -17.62 9.17 -3.62
C TYR A 48 -18.55 9.85 -2.62
N PRO A 49 -19.18 9.11 -1.68
CA PRO A 49 -19.97 9.72 -0.63
C PRO A 49 -19.06 10.46 0.36
N ASP A 50 -19.68 11.28 1.21
CA ASP A 50 -18.98 11.91 2.33
C ASP A 50 -18.29 10.87 3.21
N GLY A 51 -17.05 11.17 3.62
CA GLY A 51 -16.27 10.27 4.47
C GLY A 51 -14.77 10.55 4.45
N ASP A 52 -14.05 9.74 5.22
CA ASP A 52 -12.60 9.75 5.27
C ASP A 52 -12.04 8.71 4.30
N TYR A 53 -11.07 9.12 3.49
CA TYR A 53 -10.48 8.33 2.41
C TYR A 53 -8.96 8.41 2.43
N VAL A 54 -8.34 7.46 1.73
CA VAL A 54 -6.93 7.54 1.34
C VAL A 54 -6.88 7.96 -0.12
N LEU A 55 -6.37 9.17 -0.37
CA LEU A 55 -5.97 9.60 -1.70
C LEU A 55 -4.58 9.05 -1.99
N SER A 56 -4.48 8.16 -2.96
CA SER A 56 -3.22 7.56 -3.38
C SER A 56 -2.86 7.98 -4.80
N TRP A 57 -1.59 8.24 -5.07
CA TRP A 57 -1.08 8.45 -6.43
C TRP A 57 -0.01 7.42 -6.79
N ALA A 58 0.10 7.14 -8.09
CA ALA A 58 1.13 6.28 -8.66
C ALA A 58 1.76 6.97 -9.86
N TRP A 59 3.09 6.92 -9.95
CA TRP A 59 3.86 7.29 -11.13
C TRP A 59 4.49 6.02 -11.71
N PHE A 60 4.25 5.76 -12.99
CA PHE A 60 4.79 4.60 -13.69
C PHE A 60 5.47 4.98 -15.01
N GLY A 61 6.44 4.16 -15.39
CA GLY A 61 7.12 4.26 -16.69
C GLY A 61 7.96 5.52 -16.87
N GLY A 62 8.67 5.91 -15.80
CA GLY A 62 9.64 6.99 -15.87
C GLY A 62 10.83 6.66 -16.77
N LEU A 63 11.32 7.68 -17.47
CA LEU A 63 12.34 7.56 -18.48
C LEU A 63 13.60 8.36 -18.10
N SER A 64 14.76 7.85 -18.47
CA SER A 64 16.02 8.58 -18.50
C SER A 64 16.66 8.40 -19.88
N MET A 65 17.01 9.51 -20.53
CA MET A 65 17.58 9.50 -21.89
C MET A 65 16.75 8.68 -22.90
N GLY A 66 15.41 8.76 -22.80
CA GLY A 66 14.47 8.03 -23.67
C GLY A 66 14.36 6.53 -23.40
N SER A 67 15.06 6.01 -22.39
CA SER A 67 14.99 4.60 -21.97
C SER A 67 14.35 4.49 -20.59
N SER A 68 13.68 3.37 -20.36
CA SER A 68 13.11 3.05 -19.06
C SER A 68 14.23 2.87 -18.04
N LEU A 69 14.18 3.67 -16.98
CA LEU A 69 15.14 3.62 -15.87
C LEU A 69 14.40 3.50 -14.55
N PHE A 70 13.39 4.34 -14.39
CA PHE A 70 12.66 4.49 -13.16
C PHE A 70 11.60 3.39 -12.99
N GLY A 71 11.36 3.05 -11.73
CA GLY A 71 10.35 2.10 -11.32
C GLY A 71 9.00 2.77 -11.17
N ASP A 72 8.08 2.05 -10.55
CA ASP A 72 6.80 2.62 -10.16
C ASP A 72 6.93 3.25 -8.76
N TYR A 73 6.52 4.50 -8.64
CA TYR A 73 6.52 5.28 -7.41
C TYR A 73 5.10 5.53 -6.93
N TYR A 74 4.94 5.65 -5.63
CA TYR A 74 3.62 5.76 -5.02
C TYR A 74 3.69 6.55 -3.73
N SER A 75 2.60 7.24 -3.41
CA SER A 75 2.40 7.78 -2.07
C SER A 75 0.91 7.93 -1.77
N CYS A 76 0.60 8.11 -0.48
CA CYS A 76 -0.75 8.22 0.05
C CYS A 76 -0.90 9.47 0.91
N SER A 77 -2.13 9.96 0.99
CA SER A 77 -2.53 11.02 1.91
C SER A 77 -3.95 10.74 2.40
N PHE A 78 -4.20 11.02 3.67
CA PHE A 78 -5.57 10.97 4.20
C PHE A 78 -6.31 12.24 3.77
N VAL A 79 -7.53 12.06 3.25
CA VAL A 79 -8.39 13.17 2.82
C VAL A 79 -9.80 12.94 3.33
N GLN A 80 -10.52 14.03 3.55
CA GLN A 80 -11.92 14.00 3.90
C GLN A 80 -12.73 14.59 2.74
N ILE A 81 -13.72 13.83 2.26
CA ILE A 81 -14.66 14.27 1.22
C ILE A 81 -15.96 14.67 1.93
N GLN A 82 -16.46 15.87 1.65
CA GLN A 82 -17.72 16.40 2.21
C GLN A 82 -18.49 17.21 1.17
N GLY A 83 -19.79 16.97 1.10
CA GLY A 83 -20.74 17.70 0.28
C GLY A 83 -20.62 17.43 -1.23
N GLY A 84 -21.37 18.22 -2.00
CA GLY A 84 -21.48 18.06 -3.45
C GLY A 84 -22.65 17.18 -3.89
N GLU A 85 -22.92 17.19 -5.19
CA GLU A 85 -23.96 16.36 -5.80
C GLU A 85 -23.47 14.90 -5.87
N LYS A 86 -24.25 13.97 -5.32
CA LYS A 86 -23.95 12.53 -5.41
C LYS A 86 -24.42 11.94 -6.74
N LYS A 87 -23.56 11.15 -7.39
CA LYS A 87 -23.91 10.36 -8.59
C LYS A 87 -23.75 8.86 -8.34
N ASP A 88 -24.59 8.04 -8.97
CA ASP A 88 -24.55 6.58 -8.80
C ASP A 88 -23.35 5.93 -9.49
N LYS A 89 -22.81 6.58 -10.54
CA LYS A 89 -21.71 6.07 -11.35
C LYS A 89 -20.68 7.16 -11.60
N CYS A 90 -19.42 6.73 -11.63
CA CYS A 90 -18.32 7.52 -12.16
C CYS A 90 -17.54 6.70 -13.16
N GLU A 91 -16.96 7.38 -14.13
CA GLU A 91 -16.05 6.78 -15.10
C GLU A 91 -14.65 7.30 -14.82
N PRO A 92 -13.62 6.44 -14.93
CA PRO A 92 -12.24 6.90 -14.95
C PRO A 92 -12.05 7.93 -16.07
N ARG A 93 -11.15 8.89 -15.86
CA ARG A 93 -10.82 9.87 -16.89
C ARG A 93 -9.33 9.85 -17.18
N PHE A 94 -8.99 9.81 -18.46
CA PHE A 94 -7.64 10.11 -18.90
C PHE A 94 -7.59 11.58 -19.32
N GLN A 95 -6.85 12.35 -18.55
CA GLN A 95 -6.63 13.77 -18.75
C GLN A 95 -5.13 13.96 -18.82
N PRO A 96 -4.52 13.85 -20.01
CA PRO A 96 -3.06 13.91 -20.15
C PRO A 96 -2.48 15.22 -19.60
N GLY A 97 -3.32 16.26 -19.49
CA GLY A 97 -3.07 17.50 -18.75
C GLY A 97 -2.71 18.67 -19.66
N GLU A 98 -2.46 19.84 -19.08
CA GLU A 98 -2.09 21.03 -19.84
C GLU A 98 -0.69 20.88 -20.45
N ASN A 99 -0.46 21.52 -21.61
CA ASN A 99 0.83 21.56 -22.31
C ASN A 99 1.40 20.21 -22.76
N THR A 100 0.60 19.14 -22.76
CA THR A 100 0.99 17.88 -23.40
C THR A 100 0.89 17.98 -24.92
N ARG A 101 1.88 17.42 -25.62
CA ARG A 101 1.87 17.35 -27.09
C ARG A 101 0.99 16.22 -27.62
N LYS A 102 0.43 15.39 -26.74
CA LYS A 102 -0.29 14.16 -27.09
C LYS A 102 -1.61 14.07 -26.33
N PRO A 103 -2.76 14.36 -26.99
CA PRO A 103 -4.05 14.43 -26.32
C PRO A 103 -4.59 13.06 -25.89
N ASP A 104 -3.98 11.96 -26.35
CA ASP A 104 -4.46 10.60 -26.14
C ASP A 104 -3.37 9.62 -25.66
N SER A 105 -2.19 10.12 -25.29
CA SER A 105 -1.09 9.29 -24.82
C SER A 105 -0.05 10.08 -24.01
N CYS A 106 0.71 9.37 -23.17
CA CYS A 106 1.86 9.93 -22.47
C CYS A 106 3.15 9.37 -23.06
N TYR A 107 4.24 10.15 -23.00
CA TYR A 107 5.56 9.59 -23.30
C TYR A 107 6.05 8.77 -22.11
N SER A 108 6.09 7.44 -22.27
CA SER A 108 6.36 6.49 -21.20
C SER A 108 6.94 5.18 -21.75
N SER A 109 7.56 4.37 -20.91
CA SER A 109 8.02 3.01 -21.26
C SER A 109 6.97 1.93 -21.02
N VAL A 110 5.95 2.20 -20.19
CA VAL A 110 4.91 1.24 -19.81
C VAL A 110 3.53 1.92 -19.71
N GLY A 111 2.46 1.14 -19.84
CA GLY A 111 1.08 1.65 -19.84
C GLY A 111 0.31 1.43 -18.55
N ALA A 112 0.92 0.79 -17.55
CA ALA A 112 0.26 0.44 -16.31
C ALA A 112 1.26 0.29 -15.17
N VAL A 113 0.72 0.49 -13.98
CA VAL A 113 1.34 0.21 -12.70
C VAL A 113 1.73 -1.28 -12.59
N GLY A 114 2.91 -1.53 -12.02
CA GLY A 114 3.56 -2.81 -11.74
C GLY A 114 4.15 -3.53 -12.96
N ILE A 115 4.37 -2.81 -14.06
CA ILE A 115 5.22 -3.33 -15.15
C ILE A 115 6.70 -3.03 -14.84
N CYS A 116 6.99 -1.98 -14.07
CA CYS A 116 8.32 -1.53 -13.68
C CYS A 116 8.47 -1.53 -12.15
N GLU A 117 8.26 -2.67 -11.48
CA GLU A 117 8.25 -2.72 -10.01
C GLU A 117 9.61 -2.47 -9.35
N LYS A 118 10.71 -2.66 -10.08
CA LYS A 118 12.07 -2.51 -9.58
C LYS A 118 12.90 -1.62 -10.49
N GLU A 119 13.78 -0.86 -9.87
CA GLU A 119 14.80 -0.08 -10.56
C GLU A 119 16.11 -0.87 -10.68
N PRO A 120 16.79 -0.80 -11.84
CA PRO A 120 16.36 -0.12 -13.06
C PRO A 120 15.31 -0.93 -13.85
N CYS A 121 14.30 -0.26 -14.42
CA CYS A 121 13.32 -0.93 -15.28
C CYS A 121 13.87 -1.13 -16.71
N LEU A 122 14.81 -2.08 -16.88
CA LEU A 122 15.57 -2.26 -18.11
C LEU A 122 14.75 -2.82 -19.30
N GLY A 123 15.29 -2.64 -20.51
CA GLY A 123 14.82 -3.31 -21.73
C GLY A 123 13.61 -2.66 -22.41
N ARG A 124 13.16 -1.49 -21.94
CA ARG A 124 12.00 -0.78 -22.49
C ARG A 124 12.40 0.61 -22.97
N LYS A 125 11.90 1.02 -24.13
CA LYS A 125 12.12 2.36 -24.69
C LYS A 125 10.88 3.23 -24.50
N GLY A 126 11.10 4.52 -24.30
CA GLY A 126 10.04 5.51 -24.24
C GLY A 126 9.30 5.62 -25.57
N LYS A 127 7.98 5.57 -25.52
CA LYS A 127 7.09 5.76 -26.67
C LYS A 127 5.79 6.44 -26.22
N ALA A 128 4.96 6.83 -27.19
CA ALA A 128 3.60 7.27 -26.90
C ALA A 128 2.78 6.08 -26.40
N ILE A 129 2.25 6.14 -25.18
CA ILE A 129 1.45 5.06 -24.60
C ILE A 129 0.16 5.66 -24.04
N LYS A 130 -0.98 5.12 -24.47
CA LYS A 130 -2.27 5.32 -23.80
C LYS A 130 -2.33 4.38 -22.57
N PRO A 131 -2.73 4.85 -21.38
CA PRO A 131 -2.80 3.98 -20.20
C PRO A 131 -3.66 2.74 -20.46
N SER A 132 -3.24 1.59 -19.97
CA SER A 132 -3.87 0.29 -20.27
C SER A 132 -5.35 0.25 -19.88
N ALA A 133 -5.75 1.01 -18.86
CA ALA A 133 -7.14 1.18 -18.43
C ALA A 133 -8.07 1.78 -19.51
N PHE A 134 -7.52 2.40 -20.56
CA PHE A 134 -8.29 3.02 -21.66
C PHE A 134 -8.07 2.31 -23.01
N LEU A 135 -7.48 1.10 -22.99
CA LEU A 135 -7.37 0.24 -24.17
C LEU A 135 -8.61 -0.64 -24.37
N LYS A 136 -9.44 -0.81 -23.33
CA LYS A 136 -10.71 -1.53 -23.36
C LYS A 136 -11.87 -0.57 -23.03
N PRO A 137 -13.12 -0.89 -23.40
CA PRO A 137 -14.30 -0.15 -22.94
C PRO A 137 -14.26 -0.02 -21.43
N GLN A 138 -14.42 1.20 -20.93
CA GLN A 138 -14.38 1.44 -19.50
C GLN A 138 -15.69 1.03 -18.86
N THR A 139 -15.58 0.30 -17.76
CA THR A 139 -16.68 0.10 -16.83
C THR A 139 -16.64 1.20 -15.78
N SER A 140 -17.81 1.54 -15.23
CA SER A 140 -17.89 2.49 -14.11
C SER A 140 -17.02 2.03 -12.95
N LEU A 141 -16.42 2.97 -12.22
CA LEU A 141 -15.69 2.69 -10.99
C LEU A 141 -16.59 1.85 -10.07
N PRO A 142 -16.14 0.67 -9.61
CA PRO A 142 -16.95 -0.22 -8.80
C PRO A 142 -17.08 0.29 -7.36
N ILE A 143 -17.11 1.61 -7.15
CA ILE A 143 -16.95 2.23 -5.84
C ILE A 143 -18.00 1.78 -4.84
N GLN A 144 -19.22 1.50 -5.28
CA GLN A 144 -20.27 0.99 -4.41
C GLN A 144 -19.85 -0.35 -3.78
N LYS A 145 -19.24 -1.26 -4.55
CA LYS A 145 -18.73 -2.53 -4.01
C LYS A 145 -17.66 -2.30 -2.93
N TRP A 146 -16.86 -1.25 -3.07
CA TRP A 146 -15.83 -0.91 -2.10
C TRP A 146 -16.39 -0.22 -0.86
N ILE A 147 -17.39 0.63 -1.01
CA ILE A 147 -18.14 1.24 0.09
C ILE A 147 -18.87 0.15 0.88
N ASP A 148 -19.55 -0.77 0.20
CA ASP A 148 -20.26 -1.90 0.81
C ASP A 148 -19.28 -2.79 1.58
N TYR A 149 -18.10 -3.06 1.00
CA TYR A 149 -17.04 -3.78 1.68
C TYR A 149 -16.54 -3.03 2.93
N ALA A 150 -16.20 -1.75 2.82
CA ALA A 150 -15.71 -0.95 3.94
C ALA A 150 -16.75 -0.86 5.08
N ASN A 151 -18.02 -0.75 4.74
CA ASN A 151 -19.12 -0.78 5.71
C ASN A 151 -19.23 -2.15 6.38
N SER A 152 -19.10 -3.25 5.63
CA SER A 152 -19.12 -4.60 6.19
C SER A 152 -18.01 -4.86 7.23
N LEU A 153 -16.83 -4.25 7.04
CA LEU A 153 -15.74 -4.33 8.02
C LEU A 153 -16.08 -3.58 9.32
N LYS A 154 -16.66 -2.39 9.20
CA LYS A 154 -17.11 -1.60 10.37
C LYS A 154 -18.19 -2.33 11.17
N ASP A 155 -19.09 -3.02 10.48
CA ASP A 155 -20.16 -3.80 11.12
C ASP A 155 -19.61 -5.04 11.84
N GLN A 156 -18.56 -5.69 11.30
CA GLN A 156 -17.87 -6.80 11.96
C GLN A 156 -17.17 -6.35 13.26
N GLU A 157 -16.44 -5.23 13.23
CA GLU A 157 -15.77 -4.67 14.42
C GLU A 157 -16.79 -4.27 15.51
N ARG A 158 -17.96 -3.75 15.09
CA ARG A 158 -19.04 -3.36 16.00
C ARG A 158 -19.82 -4.57 16.56
N GLY A 159 -19.85 -5.67 15.82
CA GLY A 159 -20.45 -6.95 16.24
C GLY A 159 -19.63 -7.67 17.31
N GLU A 160 -18.31 -7.67 17.20
CA GLU A 160 -17.42 -8.26 18.22
C GLU A 160 -17.40 -7.46 19.53
N SER A 161 -17.69 -6.15 19.47
CA SER A 161 -17.75 -5.27 20.64
C SER A 161 -18.96 -5.51 21.56
N LYS A 162 -19.98 -6.28 21.13
CA LYS A 162 -21.17 -6.57 21.95
C LYS A 162 -21.02 -7.77 22.91
N GLY A 163 -19.84 -8.39 22.96
CA GLY A 163 -19.55 -9.54 23.84
C GLY A 163 -18.98 -9.19 25.22
N VAL A 164 -18.67 -7.93 25.51
CA VAL A 164 -18.05 -7.55 26.79
C VAL A 164 -18.77 -6.33 27.37
N ALA A 165 -19.90 -6.57 28.02
CA ALA A 165 -20.51 -5.62 28.93
C ALA A 165 -20.79 -6.31 30.26
N ALA A 166 -19.88 -6.14 31.22
CA ALA A 166 -20.19 -6.06 32.66
C ALA A 166 -18.93 -5.77 33.48
N LEU A 167 -18.76 -4.53 33.95
CA LEU A 167 -18.66 -4.17 35.38
C LEU A 167 -17.88 -2.86 35.63
N SER A 168 -18.44 -2.04 36.53
CA SER A 168 -17.84 -0.93 37.30
C SER A 168 -17.39 0.33 36.54
N GLU A 169 -17.56 1.56 37.04
CA GLU A 169 -18.24 2.08 38.23
C GLU A 169 -18.33 3.61 38.09
N LYS A 170 -19.18 4.23 38.91
CA LYS A 170 -19.49 5.66 38.98
C LYS A 170 -18.28 6.50 39.43
N SER A 171 -18.13 7.73 38.91
CA SER A 171 -17.90 8.95 39.72
C SER A 171 -17.82 10.25 38.89
N GLY A 172 -18.64 11.24 39.28
CA GLY A 172 -18.21 12.62 39.61
C GLY A 172 -17.79 13.62 38.52
N PRO A 173 -18.43 14.82 38.42
CA PRO A 173 -18.08 15.86 37.45
C PRO A 173 -17.07 16.88 38.01
N HIS A 174 -16.15 17.39 37.18
CA HIS A 174 -15.35 18.57 37.49
C HIS A 174 -15.33 19.59 36.33
N LYS A 175 -15.67 20.84 36.69
CA LYS A 175 -15.60 22.07 35.89
C LYS A 175 -14.19 22.70 35.93
N GLY A 176 -13.86 23.47 34.90
CA GLY A 176 -12.78 24.48 34.87
C GLY A 176 -12.04 24.46 33.53
N SER A 177 -12.31 25.32 32.55
CA SER A 177 -11.92 26.74 32.44
C SER A 177 -10.43 27.00 32.67
N MET A 178 -9.65 27.20 31.60
CA MET A 178 -9.09 28.52 31.25
C MET A 178 -8.15 28.42 30.04
N SER A 179 -8.35 29.39 29.13
CA SER A 179 -7.48 29.78 28.03
C SER A 179 -6.20 30.44 28.54
N ARG A 180 -5.05 30.15 27.92
CA ARG A 180 -3.91 31.08 27.81
C ARG A 180 -3.15 30.87 26.50
N ASN A 181 -3.20 31.90 25.67
CA ASN A 181 -2.25 32.15 24.58
C ASN A 181 -0.86 32.43 25.18
N VAL A 182 0.16 31.74 24.69
CA VAL A 182 1.57 32.08 24.96
C VAL A 182 2.21 32.43 23.62
N THR A 183 2.44 33.73 23.43
CA THR A 183 3.27 34.28 22.35
C THR A 183 4.74 34.09 22.73
N LEU A 184 5.49 33.35 21.93
CA LEU A 184 6.95 33.21 22.08
C LEU A 184 7.65 34.25 21.21
N ILE A 185 8.47 35.09 21.85
CA ILE A 185 9.43 36.00 21.20
C ILE A 185 10.70 35.20 20.89
N PRO A 186 11.27 35.25 19.67
CA PRO A 186 12.56 34.64 19.39
C PRO A 186 13.70 35.53 19.92
N SER A 187 14.57 34.95 20.73
CA SER A 187 15.85 35.52 21.16
C SER A 187 16.92 35.24 20.08
N PRO A 188 17.87 36.16 19.81
CA PRO A 188 18.85 35.98 18.74
C PRO A 188 19.87 34.88 19.06
N SER A 189 20.05 33.97 18.09
CA SER A 189 21.02 32.88 18.12
C SER A 189 22.47 33.39 18.17
N PRO A 190 23.35 32.85 19.04
CA PRO A 190 24.78 33.08 18.96
C PRO A 190 25.42 32.30 17.80
N LEU A 191 26.48 32.88 17.22
CA LEU A 191 27.27 32.33 16.13
C LEU A 191 27.82 30.91 16.41
N PRO A 192 28.00 30.08 15.37
CA PRO A 192 28.43 28.69 15.53
C PRO A 192 29.91 28.60 15.94
N SER A 193 30.14 28.08 17.13
CA SER A 193 31.45 27.56 17.54
C SER A 193 31.75 26.28 16.75
N HIS A 194 32.89 26.23 16.07
CA HIS A 194 33.41 25.05 15.38
C HIS A 194 33.60 23.90 16.38
N ARG A 195 32.59 23.04 16.53
CA ARG A 195 32.75 21.73 17.17
C ARG A 195 33.42 20.79 16.17
N ILE A 196 34.55 20.26 16.61
CA ILE A 196 35.21 19.08 16.06
C ILE A 196 34.15 17.96 15.99
N ALA A 197 33.98 17.38 14.81
CA ALA A 197 33.01 16.31 14.57
C ALA A 197 33.25 15.15 15.55
N PRO A 198 32.20 14.62 16.21
CA PRO A 198 32.35 13.45 17.06
C PRO A 198 32.84 12.27 16.22
N SER A 199 33.83 11.56 16.77
CA SER A 199 34.38 10.33 16.21
C SER A 199 33.24 9.36 15.83
N PRO A 200 33.28 8.68 14.67
CA PRO A 200 32.21 7.80 14.23
C PRO A 200 31.95 6.73 15.28
N THR A 201 30.71 6.72 15.79
CA THR A 201 30.22 5.71 16.73
C THR A 201 30.43 4.32 16.12
N PRO A 202 30.96 3.33 16.86
CA PRO A 202 31.10 1.97 16.36
C PRO A 202 29.76 1.48 15.81
N ILE A 203 29.75 1.08 14.53
CA ILE A 203 28.58 0.49 13.88
C ILE A 203 28.17 -0.71 14.74
N LYS A 204 26.98 -0.65 15.36
CA LYS A 204 26.41 -1.77 16.12
C LYS A 204 26.51 -3.03 15.24
N ARG A 205 27.12 -4.09 15.77
CA ARG A 205 27.19 -5.38 15.07
C ARG A 205 25.79 -5.77 14.61
N LEU A 206 25.70 -6.39 13.44
CA LEU A 206 24.48 -6.98 12.86
C LEU A 206 23.75 -7.98 13.79
N GLU A 207 24.30 -8.25 14.97
CA GLU A 207 23.77 -9.14 16.01
C GLU A 207 22.65 -8.52 16.85
N ASP A 208 22.45 -7.20 16.77
CA ASP A 208 21.44 -6.48 17.57
C ASP A 208 20.10 -6.25 16.86
N VAL A 209 19.92 -6.75 15.63
CA VAL A 209 18.63 -6.57 14.93
C VAL A 209 17.56 -7.41 15.63
N PRO A 210 16.48 -6.80 16.16
CA PRO A 210 15.46 -7.52 16.90
C PRO A 210 14.72 -8.51 15.99
N VAL A 211 14.35 -9.64 16.57
CA VAL A 211 13.44 -10.61 15.94
C VAL A 211 12.09 -9.95 15.76
N LYS A 212 11.69 -9.70 14.51
CA LYS A 212 10.40 -9.13 14.16
C LYS A 212 9.80 -9.80 12.94
N ILE A 213 8.46 -9.85 12.91
CA ILE A 213 7.68 -10.12 11.72
C ILE A 213 7.39 -8.77 11.08
N LEU A 214 7.96 -8.54 9.90
CA LEU A 214 7.79 -7.31 9.15
C LEU A 214 6.46 -7.32 8.39
N GLY A 215 6.06 -8.49 7.89
CA GLY A 215 4.85 -8.67 7.10
C GLY A 215 4.64 -10.11 6.67
N LEU A 216 3.64 -10.30 5.81
CA LEU A 216 3.28 -11.56 5.20
C LEU A 216 3.00 -11.27 3.73
N ARG A 217 3.45 -12.15 2.84
CA ARG A 217 3.15 -12.06 1.41
C ARG A 217 2.54 -13.34 0.90
N MET A 218 1.64 -13.22 -0.05
CA MET A 218 1.13 -14.32 -0.86
C MET A 218 1.98 -14.40 -2.13
N VAL A 219 2.50 -15.58 -2.45
CA VAL A 219 3.34 -15.80 -3.64
C VAL A 219 2.74 -16.90 -4.50
N ASN A 220 2.89 -16.76 -5.81
CA ASN A 220 2.57 -17.80 -6.78
C ASN A 220 3.65 -18.89 -6.70
N THR A 221 3.24 -20.15 -6.54
CA THR A 221 4.17 -21.28 -6.36
C THR A 221 4.80 -21.77 -7.65
N ASP A 222 4.24 -21.42 -8.81
CA ASP A 222 4.75 -21.82 -10.13
C ASP A 222 5.98 -21.00 -10.55
N ASN A 223 5.95 -19.70 -10.25
CA ASN A 223 6.97 -18.74 -10.69
C ASN A 223 7.58 -17.88 -9.57
N SER A 224 7.17 -18.08 -8.32
CA SER A 224 7.63 -17.32 -7.13
C SER A 224 7.32 -15.82 -7.17
N GLU A 225 6.42 -15.37 -8.05
CA GLU A 225 5.98 -13.98 -8.10
C GLU A 225 5.12 -13.63 -6.88
N VAL A 226 5.26 -12.40 -6.41
CA VAL A 226 4.45 -11.89 -5.32
C VAL A 226 3.05 -11.54 -5.85
N MET A 227 2.02 -12.16 -5.27
CA MET A 227 0.62 -11.90 -5.62
C MET A 227 0.01 -10.80 -4.74
N ALA A 228 0.39 -10.75 -3.46
CA ALA A 228 -0.08 -9.73 -2.52
C ALA A 228 0.88 -9.62 -1.31
N GLU A 229 1.03 -8.42 -0.74
CA GLU A 229 1.80 -8.17 0.50
C GLU A 229 1.02 -7.36 1.55
N GLU A 230 -0.19 -6.91 1.19
CA GLU A 230 -1.09 -6.13 2.02
C GLU A 230 -2.50 -6.69 1.87
N PHE A 231 -3.07 -7.17 2.98
CA PHE A 231 -4.32 -7.94 2.98
C PHE A 231 -5.56 -7.11 3.33
N MET A 232 -5.51 -5.80 3.09
CA MET A 232 -6.66 -4.92 3.34
C MET A 232 -7.83 -5.21 2.40
N MET A 233 -7.53 -5.71 1.20
CA MET A 233 -8.50 -6.00 0.15
C MET A 233 -8.65 -7.49 -0.11
N PRO A 234 -9.84 -7.96 -0.55
CA PRO A 234 -10.01 -9.32 -0.98
C PRO A 234 -9.09 -9.66 -2.14
N ILE A 235 -8.48 -10.83 -2.06
CA ILE A 235 -7.62 -11.36 -3.12
C ILE A 235 -8.48 -12.34 -3.92
N PHE A 236 -8.64 -12.06 -5.20
CA PHE A 236 -9.32 -12.95 -6.12
C PHE A 236 -8.37 -14.03 -6.61
N VAL A 237 -8.70 -15.29 -6.35
CA VAL A 237 -7.89 -16.43 -6.75
C VAL A 237 -8.74 -17.42 -7.54
N ASN A 238 -8.09 -18.13 -8.46
CA ASN A 238 -8.77 -19.17 -9.22
C ASN A 238 -8.98 -20.39 -8.30
N PRO A 239 -10.22 -20.81 -8.00
CA PRO A 239 -10.46 -21.96 -7.13
C PRO A 239 -9.93 -23.28 -7.67
N ASP A 240 -9.79 -23.39 -8.99
CA ASP A 240 -9.35 -24.61 -9.66
C ASP A 240 -7.82 -24.75 -9.65
N ILE A 241 -7.10 -23.71 -9.23
CA ILE A 241 -5.64 -23.67 -9.24
C ILE A 241 -5.16 -23.21 -7.87
N SER A 242 -4.80 -24.18 -7.02
CA SER A 242 -3.99 -23.86 -5.85
C SER A 242 -2.53 -23.71 -6.24
N ASN A 243 -2.18 -22.53 -6.73
CA ASN A 243 -0.80 -22.18 -7.07
C ASN A 243 -0.27 -21.05 -6.20
N PHE A 244 -0.64 -21.01 -4.92
CA PHE A 244 -0.13 -19.99 -4.01
C PHE A 244 0.17 -20.49 -2.61
N THR A 245 1.04 -19.76 -1.92
CA THR A 245 1.40 -19.98 -0.51
C THR A 245 1.64 -18.64 0.17
N PHE A 246 1.70 -18.64 1.51
CA PHE A 246 2.11 -17.45 2.27
C PHE A 246 3.57 -17.55 2.70
N VAL A 247 4.31 -16.45 2.64
CA VAL A 247 5.70 -16.34 3.07
C VAL A 247 5.83 -15.22 4.08
N ALA A 248 6.41 -15.51 5.24
CA ALA A 248 6.64 -14.49 6.26
C ALA A 248 7.88 -13.64 5.92
N LEU A 249 7.77 -12.34 6.13
CA LEU A 249 8.89 -11.40 6.06
C LEU A 249 9.36 -11.13 7.48
N THR A 250 10.64 -11.34 7.76
CA THR A 250 11.20 -11.24 9.12
C THR A 250 12.49 -10.42 9.16
N SER A 251 12.84 -9.92 10.35
CA SER A 251 14.16 -9.35 10.65
C SER A 251 14.81 -10.06 11.84
N GLY A 252 16.13 -9.91 11.95
CA GLY A 252 16.92 -10.48 13.04
C GLY A 252 17.30 -11.95 12.81
N LYS A 253 18.06 -12.53 13.75
CA LYS A 253 18.49 -13.93 13.68
C LYS A 253 17.36 -14.88 14.08
N ILE A 254 16.55 -15.28 13.11
CA ILE A 254 15.44 -16.23 13.30
C ILE A 254 15.95 -17.67 13.43
N ARG A 255 15.42 -18.41 14.40
CA ARG A 255 15.62 -19.86 14.56
C ARG A 255 14.53 -20.64 13.84
N PHE A 256 13.28 -20.21 13.98
CA PHE A 256 12.16 -20.75 13.21
C PHE A 256 10.98 -19.78 13.17
N VAL A 257 10.11 -19.98 12.17
CA VAL A 257 8.79 -19.35 12.06
C VAL A 257 7.73 -20.43 12.12
N THR A 258 6.68 -20.21 12.89
CA THR A 258 5.53 -21.13 12.98
C THR A 258 4.29 -20.46 12.39
N PHE A 259 3.57 -21.20 11.55
CA PHE A 259 2.36 -20.75 10.88
C PHE A 259 1.13 -21.48 11.43
N TYR A 260 0.08 -20.70 11.64
CA TYR A 260 -1.25 -21.18 11.93
C TYR A 260 -2.22 -20.56 10.93
N VAL A 261 -3.17 -21.34 10.44
CA VAL A 261 -4.25 -20.88 9.56
C VAL A 261 -5.57 -21.26 10.20
N ASN A 262 -6.44 -20.28 10.43
CA ASN A 262 -7.69 -20.43 11.17
C ASN A 262 -7.49 -21.17 12.50
N LYS A 263 -6.48 -20.73 13.27
CA LYS A 263 -6.06 -21.30 14.57
C LYS A 263 -5.46 -22.71 14.52
N SER A 264 -5.52 -23.41 13.39
CA SER A 264 -4.88 -24.71 13.20
C SER A 264 -3.39 -24.56 12.89
N PHE A 265 -2.54 -25.33 13.57
CA PHE A 265 -1.13 -25.42 13.23
C PHE A 265 -0.97 -25.95 11.80
N VAL A 266 -0.19 -25.25 10.98
CA VAL A 266 0.14 -25.70 9.63
C VAL A 266 1.56 -26.23 9.59
N ARG A 267 2.53 -25.41 10.02
CA ARG A 267 3.94 -25.72 9.82
C ARG A 267 4.87 -24.91 10.70
N ARG A 268 6.06 -25.46 10.94
CA ARG A 268 7.23 -24.74 11.44
C ARG A 268 8.35 -24.79 10.42
N GLU A 269 8.84 -23.64 10.01
CA GLU A 269 9.95 -23.48 9.08
C GLU A 269 11.22 -23.03 9.81
N GLY A 270 12.32 -23.74 9.57
CA GLY A 270 13.62 -23.47 10.20
C GLY A 270 14.60 -22.73 9.30
N MET A 271 14.26 -22.54 8.03
CA MET A 271 15.14 -21.95 7.01
C MET A 271 14.36 -20.95 6.16
N GLU A 272 15.03 -19.86 5.77
CA GLU A 272 14.48 -18.94 4.79
C GLU A 272 14.50 -19.56 3.38
N PRO A 273 13.47 -19.32 2.55
CA PRO A 273 12.29 -18.50 2.82
C PRO A 273 11.26 -19.21 3.73
N TYR A 274 10.77 -18.50 4.77
CA TYR A 274 9.78 -19.05 5.71
C TYR A 274 8.39 -19.15 5.05
N ALA A 275 8.10 -20.27 4.39
CA ALA A 275 6.84 -20.51 3.69
C ALA A 275 5.85 -21.34 4.52
N CYS A 276 4.57 -20.97 4.50
CA CYS A 276 3.51 -21.56 5.30
C CYS A 276 3.30 -23.06 5.00
N TRP A 277 3.41 -23.47 3.74
CA TRP A 277 3.41 -24.89 3.33
C TRP A 277 4.81 -25.42 2.98
N GLY A 278 5.84 -24.60 3.23
CA GLY A 278 7.24 -24.89 3.00
C GLY A 278 7.66 -24.76 1.54
N ASP A 279 8.94 -25.03 1.32
CA ASP A 279 9.55 -25.01 0.01
C ASP A 279 10.47 -26.24 -0.15
N THR A 280 11.00 -26.44 -1.35
CA THR A 280 12.05 -27.42 -1.61
C THR A 280 13.00 -26.82 -2.64
N ARG A 281 14.21 -26.47 -2.19
CA ARG A 281 15.23 -25.81 -3.03
C ARG A 281 14.70 -24.52 -3.68
N GLY A 282 13.99 -23.69 -2.90
CA GLY A 282 13.41 -22.44 -3.38
C GLY A 282 12.11 -22.59 -4.19
N LYS A 283 11.62 -23.81 -4.43
CA LYS A 283 10.30 -24.05 -5.02
C LYS A 283 9.24 -24.14 -3.93
N PHE A 284 8.34 -23.17 -3.88
CA PHE A 284 7.27 -23.12 -2.90
C PHE A 284 6.24 -24.24 -3.10
N LYS A 285 5.72 -24.77 -2.00
CA LYS A 285 4.61 -25.72 -2.03
C LYS A 285 3.27 -24.97 -1.92
N PRO A 286 2.29 -25.30 -2.76
CA PRO A 286 0.99 -24.64 -2.72
C PRO A 286 0.20 -25.01 -1.47
N TRP A 287 -0.74 -24.17 -1.09
CA TRP A 287 -1.73 -24.47 -0.05
C TRP A 287 -2.68 -25.58 -0.54
N PRO A 288 -2.63 -26.82 -0.04
CA PRO A 288 -3.32 -27.95 -0.68
C PRO A 288 -4.84 -27.78 -0.85
N ILE A 289 -5.49 -27.15 0.13
CA ILE A 289 -6.94 -26.93 0.13
C ILE A 289 -7.21 -25.51 0.64
N PRO A 290 -7.18 -24.49 -0.24
CA PRO A 290 -7.45 -23.12 0.14
C PRO A 290 -8.87 -22.96 0.66
N VAL A 291 -9.01 -22.27 1.80
CA VAL A 291 -10.32 -21.88 2.32
C VAL A 291 -10.66 -20.50 1.79
N PHE A 292 -11.82 -20.37 1.15
CA PHE A 292 -12.34 -19.10 0.64
C PHE A 292 -13.17 -18.39 1.71
N GLY A 293 -13.22 -17.05 1.64
CA GLY A 293 -13.77 -16.19 2.68
C GLY A 293 -12.67 -15.56 3.53
N THR A 294 -12.98 -15.24 4.78
CA THR A 294 -12.02 -14.68 5.73
C THR A 294 -11.15 -15.77 6.33
N VAL A 295 -9.83 -15.61 6.21
CA VAL A 295 -8.79 -16.51 6.68
C VAL A 295 -7.91 -15.75 7.67
N GLU A 296 -7.69 -16.33 8.84
CA GLU A 296 -6.73 -15.82 9.82
C GLU A 296 -5.40 -16.56 9.64
N VAL A 297 -4.33 -15.85 9.29
CA VAL A 297 -2.97 -16.38 9.23
C VAL A 297 -2.17 -15.80 10.39
N ARG A 298 -1.87 -16.62 11.39
CA ARG A 298 -1.07 -16.23 12.55
C ARG A 298 0.36 -16.76 12.39
N VAL A 299 1.31 -15.86 12.52
CA VAL A 299 2.74 -16.10 12.33
C VAL A 299 3.45 -15.84 13.65
N GLU A 300 4.28 -16.79 14.06
CA GLU A 300 5.16 -16.65 15.23
C GLU A 300 6.62 -16.80 14.82
N ALA A 301 7.44 -15.78 15.05
CA ALA A 301 8.88 -15.84 14.82
C ALA A 301 9.62 -16.02 16.15
N ARG A 302 10.60 -16.92 16.20
CA ARG A 302 11.45 -17.16 17.39
C ARG A 302 12.92 -17.10 17.03
N GLY A 303 13.69 -16.34 17.80
CA GLY A 303 15.15 -16.27 17.72
C GLY A 303 15.85 -17.34 18.55
N LYS A 304 17.18 -17.43 18.41
CA LYS A 304 18.00 -18.38 19.19
C LYS A 304 18.03 -18.07 20.68
N ASN A 305 17.92 -16.79 21.05
CA ASN A 305 18.06 -16.31 22.44
C ASN A 305 16.70 -16.22 23.17
N GLY A 306 15.66 -16.89 22.67
CA GLY A 306 14.31 -16.82 23.24
C GLY A 306 13.50 -15.57 22.86
N SER A 307 14.11 -14.60 22.17
CA SER A 307 13.38 -13.48 21.56
C SER A 307 12.33 -13.98 20.57
N GLY A 308 11.23 -13.23 20.42
CA GLY A 308 10.18 -13.60 19.48
C GLY A 308 9.23 -12.47 19.19
N ASP A 309 8.46 -12.66 18.13
CA ASP A 309 7.41 -11.74 17.68
C ASP A 309 6.22 -12.57 17.18
N THR A 310 5.02 -12.03 17.28
CA THR A 310 3.80 -12.69 16.82
C THR A 310 2.92 -11.68 16.13
N ARG A 311 2.40 -12.04 14.96
CA ARG A 311 1.45 -11.23 14.20
C ARG A 311 0.35 -12.10 13.62
N THR A 312 -0.84 -11.55 13.56
CA THR A 312 -2.01 -12.15 12.93
C THR A 312 -2.41 -11.30 11.72
N PHE A 313 -2.64 -11.96 10.60
CA PHE A 313 -3.07 -11.34 9.35
C PHE A 313 -4.46 -11.87 9.01
N THR A 314 -5.42 -10.97 8.87
CA THR A 314 -6.76 -11.31 8.37
C THR A 314 -6.76 -11.11 6.86
N ILE A 315 -7.08 -12.17 6.12
CA ILE A 315 -6.98 -12.22 4.66
C ILE A 315 -8.33 -12.66 4.11
N ARG A 316 -8.88 -11.93 3.14
CA ARG A 316 -10.11 -12.36 2.46
C ARG A 316 -9.77 -12.94 1.10
N LEU A 317 -10.05 -14.23 0.89
CA LEU A 317 -9.86 -14.91 -0.40
C LEU A 317 -11.22 -15.08 -1.09
N VAL A 318 -11.32 -14.63 -2.34
CA VAL A 318 -12.55 -14.69 -3.13
C VAL A 318 -12.32 -15.51 -4.39
N LYS A 319 -13.30 -16.31 -4.80
CA LYS A 319 -13.21 -17.11 -6.02
C LYS A 319 -13.35 -16.19 -7.24
N LEU A 320 -12.46 -16.32 -8.22
CA LEU A 320 -12.53 -15.53 -9.47
C LEU A 320 -13.85 -15.72 -10.24
N GLN A 321 -14.48 -16.90 -10.17
CA GLN A 321 -15.75 -17.20 -10.86
C GLN A 321 -16.93 -16.37 -10.33
N GLU A 322 -16.90 -15.90 -9.08
CA GLU A 322 -17.94 -15.04 -8.50
C GLU A 322 -17.96 -13.62 -9.11
N GLN A 323 -17.01 -13.27 -9.99
CA GLN A 323 -17.09 -12.01 -10.75
C GLN A 323 -18.08 -12.05 -11.92
N GLN A 324 -18.43 -13.22 -12.45
CA GLN A 324 -19.27 -13.33 -13.65
C GLN A 324 -20.78 -13.42 -13.36
N GLU A 325 -21.19 -13.90 -12.19
CA GLU A 325 -22.61 -14.04 -11.82
C GLU A 325 -23.21 -12.77 -11.17
N ALA A 326 -22.39 -11.74 -10.97
CA ALA A 326 -22.82 -10.44 -10.44
C ALA A 326 -23.15 -9.41 -11.54
N PHE A 327 -23.36 -9.86 -12.78
CA PHE A 327 -23.74 -9.04 -13.93
C PHE A 327 -24.91 -9.66 -14.70
#